data_AF-A0A1H2GN30-F1
#
_entry.id   AF-A0A1H2GN30-F1
#
_cell.length_a   1.000
_cell.length_b   1.000
_cell.length_c   1.000
_cell.angle_alpha   90.00
_cell.angle_beta   90.00
_cell.angle_gamma   90.00
#
_symmetry.space_group_name_H-M   'P 1'
#
loop_
_entity.id
_entity.type
_entity.pdbx_description
1 polymer ?
#
loop_
_entity_poly.entity_id
_entity_poly.type
_entity_poly.pdbx_seq_one_letter_code
_entity_poly.pdbx_strand_id
1 'polypeptide(L)'
;MTTTDFDDLPPVFAEAHRVLRPGGRLVVITSHPCFGGAFVERDTHGSCIVHPGYRRHERIEEHPLLGDGIRSRVGVVNVPLPALLNALTGAGLILHETAEDDGEEPIPTLLGLTAIRPRQQLDDLSTPHEQPPTSAMTS
;
A
#
# COMPACT_ATOMS: atom_id res chain seq x y z
N MET A 1 -5.25 -8.70 10.38
CA MET A 1 -4.40 -7.59 9.89
C MET A 1 -3.49 -8.14 8.84
N THR A 2 -3.56 -7.66 7.61
CA THR A 2 -3.10 -8.45 6.45
C THR A 2 -1.61 -8.25 6.15
N THR A 3 -1.04 -7.07 6.35
CA THR A 3 0.36 -6.82 5.91
C THR A 3 1.39 -7.38 6.88
N THR A 4 1.06 -7.52 8.16
CA THR A 4 1.94 -8.03 9.21
C THR A 4 2.20 -9.55 9.11
N ASP A 5 1.56 -10.23 8.17
CA ASP A 5 1.70 -11.67 7.95
C ASP A 5 2.63 -11.99 6.76
N PHE A 6 2.99 -11.00 5.94
CA PHE A 6 3.83 -11.19 4.76
C PHE A 6 5.26 -10.73 5.02
N ASP A 7 6.22 -11.61 4.74
CA ASP A 7 7.66 -11.28 4.84
C ASP A 7 8.13 -10.37 3.69
N ASP A 8 7.50 -10.47 2.52
CA ASP A 8 7.83 -9.68 1.33
C ASP A 8 6.55 -9.17 0.65
N LEU A 9 6.34 -7.85 0.68
CA LEU A 9 5.16 -7.19 0.13
C LEU A 9 5.19 -7.00 -1.41
N PRO A 10 6.33 -6.67 -2.06
CA PRO A 10 6.37 -6.50 -3.51
C PRO A 10 5.74 -7.65 -4.32
N PRO A 11 6.01 -8.96 -4.05
CA PRO A 11 5.36 -10.04 -4.79
C PRO A 11 3.84 -10.09 -4.60
N VAL A 12 3.35 -9.74 -3.40
CA VAL A 12 1.92 -9.69 -3.09
C VAL A 12 1.22 -8.62 -3.93
N PHE A 13 1.80 -7.42 -4.01
CA PHE A 13 1.21 -6.34 -4.81
C PHE A 13 1.39 -6.55 -6.31
N ALA A 14 2.48 -7.17 -6.75
CA ALA A 14 2.67 -7.57 -8.15
C ALA A 14 1.59 -8.56 -8.59
N GLU A 15 1.28 -9.54 -7.73
CA GLU A 15 0.21 -10.50 -8.01
C GLU A 15 -1.17 -9.84 -8.02
N ALA A 16 -1.44 -8.93 -7.07
CA ALA A 16 -2.66 -8.13 -7.08
C ALA A 16 -2.81 -7.32 -8.39
N HIS A 17 -1.74 -6.67 -8.85
CA HIS A 17 -1.74 -5.97 -10.14
C HIS A 17 -2.00 -6.93 -11.32
N ARG A 18 -1.40 -8.12 -11.31
CA ARG A 18 -1.58 -9.12 -12.37
C ARG A 18 -3.05 -9.56 -12.52
N VAL A 19 -3.73 -9.83 -11.40
CA VAL A 19 -5.10 -10.40 -11.39
C VAL A 19 -6.20 -9.35 -11.54
N LEU A 20 -5.96 -8.09 -11.15
CA LEU A 20 -6.94 -7.03 -11.34
C LEU A 20 -7.11 -6.72 -12.82
N ARG A 21 -8.34 -6.57 -13.30
CA ARG A 21 -8.58 -5.97 -14.63
C ARG A 21 -8.07 -4.52 -14.67
N PRO A 22 -7.72 -3.95 -15.83
CA PRO A 22 -7.44 -2.51 -15.95
C PRO A 22 -8.60 -1.65 -15.41
N GLY A 23 -8.29 -0.66 -14.58
CA GLY A 23 -9.25 0.13 -13.81
C GLY A 23 -9.85 -0.58 -12.58
N GLY A 24 -9.43 -1.81 -12.28
CA GLY A 24 -9.79 -2.54 -11.07
C GLY A 24 -9.16 -1.93 -9.82
N ARG A 25 -9.81 -2.13 -8.67
CA ARG A 25 -9.41 -1.58 -7.36
C ARG A 25 -8.86 -2.67 -6.45
N LEU A 26 -7.74 -2.38 -5.78
CA LEU A 26 -7.25 -3.08 -4.61
C LEU A 26 -7.61 -2.25 -3.36
N VAL A 27 -8.13 -2.90 -2.32
CA VAL A 27 -8.33 -2.29 -1.01
C VAL A 27 -7.46 -3.04 -0.01
N VAL A 28 -6.64 -2.30 0.73
CA VAL A 28 -5.77 -2.84 1.78
C VAL A 28 -6.22 -2.22 3.10
N ILE A 29 -6.61 -3.07 4.05
CA ILE A 29 -6.86 -2.68 5.44
C ILE A 29 -5.82 -3.39 6.30
N THR A 30 -5.05 -2.63 7.04
CA THR A 30 -3.98 -3.16 7.89
C THR A 30 -3.89 -2.40 9.19
N SER A 31 -3.16 -2.93 10.18
CA SER A 31 -2.80 -2.06 11.30
C SER A 31 -1.91 -0.95 10.86
N HIS A 32 -2.09 0.17 11.53
CA HIS A 32 -1.36 1.37 11.24
C HIS A 32 0.16 1.10 11.32
N PRO A 33 0.91 1.29 10.22
CA PRO A 33 2.34 1.02 10.18
C PRO A 33 3.12 2.09 10.97
N CYS A 34 2.47 3.22 11.29
CA CYS A 34 3.04 4.19 12.20
C CYS A 34 2.56 4.00 13.64
N PHE A 35 3.48 4.15 14.59
CA PHE A 35 3.20 4.12 16.03
C PHE A 35 2.53 2.81 16.50
N GLY A 36 2.76 1.71 15.79
CA GLY A 36 2.25 0.39 16.13
C GLY A 36 3.36 -0.68 16.09
N GLY A 37 2.97 -1.92 16.42
CA GLY A 37 3.84 -3.09 16.33
C GLY A 37 4.81 -3.25 17.51
N ALA A 38 5.76 -4.18 17.36
CA ALA A 38 6.59 -4.65 18.46
C ALA A 38 7.57 -3.61 19.02
N PHE A 39 7.81 -2.50 18.33
CA PHE A 39 8.77 -1.47 18.75
C PHE A 39 8.11 -0.23 19.34
N VAL A 40 6.83 -0.29 19.69
CA VAL A 40 6.09 0.84 20.25
C VAL A 40 5.44 0.44 21.57
N GLU A 41 5.83 1.13 22.63
CA GLU A 41 5.16 1.07 23.93
C GLU A 41 4.08 2.14 23.97
N ARG A 42 2.88 1.79 24.46
CA ARG A 42 1.74 2.70 24.63
C ARG A 42 1.39 2.82 26.11
N ASP A 43 1.25 4.04 26.60
CA ASP A 43 0.74 4.29 27.95
C ASP A 43 -0.80 4.32 27.97
N THR A 44 -1.37 4.39 29.17
CA THR A 44 -2.83 4.44 29.38
C THR A 44 -3.49 5.73 28.92
N HIS A 45 -2.70 6.73 28.52
CA HIS A 45 -3.16 8.03 28.05
C HIS A 45 -3.03 8.17 26.52
N GLY A 46 -2.57 7.12 25.84
CA GLY A 46 -2.40 7.10 24.38
C GLY A 46 -1.06 7.65 23.90
N SER A 47 -0.11 7.97 24.78
CA SER A 47 1.24 8.37 24.37
C SER A 47 2.01 7.15 23.87
N CYS A 48 2.84 7.36 22.83
CA CYS A 48 3.70 6.32 22.27
C CYS A 48 5.18 6.61 22.53
N ILE A 49 5.91 5.60 23.04
CA ILE A 49 7.37 5.58 23.05
C ILE A 49 7.83 4.65 21.93
N VAL A 50 8.60 5.19 20.97
CA VAL A 50 9.13 4.44 19.82
C VAL A 50 10.56 3.99 20.11
N HIS A 51 10.80 2.69 20.03
CA HIS A 51 12.08 2.06 20.35
C HIS A 51 12.94 1.80 19.10
N PRO A 52 14.27 1.60 19.26
CA PRO A 52 15.15 1.17 18.17
C PRO A 52 14.64 -0.09 17.48
N GLY A 53 14.72 -0.13 16.15
CA GLY A 53 14.24 -1.25 15.33
C GLY A 53 12.94 -0.98 14.59
N TYR A 54 12.14 -0.01 15.04
CA TYR A 54 10.89 0.43 14.42
C TYR A 54 10.96 0.70 12.90
N ARG A 55 12.13 1.14 12.40
CA ARG A 55 12.33 1.46 10.97
C ARG A 55 12.71 0.25 10.10
N ARG A 56 12.95 -0.93 10.69
CA ARG A 56 13.38 -2.12 9.96
C ARG A 56 12.17 -2.91 9.45
N HIS A 57 12.22 -3.34 8.20
CA HIS A 57 11.25 -4.31 7.67
C HIS A 57 11.76 -5.72 8.03
N GLU A 58 11.23 -6.31 9.09
CA GLU A 58 11.72 -7.60 9.60
C GLU A 58 10.61 -8.41 10.29
N ARG A 59 10.71 -9.73 10.19
CA ARG A 59 9.92 -10.65 11.02
C ARG A 59 10.47 -10.64 12.44
N ILE A 60 9.55 -10.57 13.38
CA ILE A 60 9.80 -10.56 14.82
C ILE A 60 9.05 -11.77 15.38
N GLU A 61 9.82 -12.80 15.75
CA GLU A 61 9.28 -14.02 16.35
C GLU A 61 9.05 -13.84 17.85
N GLU A 62 10.01 -13.20 18.53
CA GLU A 62 9.98 -12.93 19.96
C GLU A 62 10.30 -11.45 20.23
N HIS A 63 9.47 -10.80 21.04
CA HIS A 63 9.74 -9.46 21.54
C HIS A 63 8.91 -9.20 22.81
N PRO A 64 9.45 -8.54 23.85
CA PRO A 64 8.72 -8.29 25.10
C PRO A 64 7.37 -7.60 24.90
N LEU A 65 7.26 -6.73 23.89
CA LEU A 65 6.04 -5.98 23.56
C LEU A 65 5.02 -6.75 22.70
N LEU A 66 5.29 -8.00 22.30
CA LEU A 66 4.27 -8.83 21.62
C LEU A 66 3.21 -9.40 22.60
N GLY A 67 3.48 -9.32 23.90
CA GLY A 67 2.60 -9.81 24.96
C GLY A 67 2.38 -11.33 24.90
N ASP A 68 1.30 -11.82 25.51
CA ASP A 68 1.00 -13.27 25.60
C ASP A 68 -0.04 -13.75 24.56
N GLY A 69 -0.37 -12.88 23.61
CA GLY A 69 -1.39 -13.10 22.59
C GLY A 69 -0.98 -14.07 21.47
N ILE A 70 -1.79 -14.15 20.40
CA ILE A 70 -1.46 -15.00 19.25
C ILE A 70 -0.13 -14.61 18.59
N ARG A 71 0.20 -13.30 18.61
CA ARG A 71 1.40 -12.75 17.98
C ARG A 71 2.71 -13.14 18.64
N SER A 72 2.71 -13.53 19.92
CA SER A 72 3.92 -14.13 20.54
C SER A 72 4.13 -15.59 20.16
N ARG A 73 3.15 -16.24 19.51
CA ARG A 73 3.27 -17.63 19.03
C ARG A 73 3.60 -17.72 17.55
N VAL A 74 3.14 -16.76 16.75
CA VAL A 74 3.29 -16.78 15.27
C VAL A 74 4.17 -15.65 14.73
N GLY A 75 4.63 -14.76 15.61
CA GLY A 75 5.36 -13.56 15.25
C GLY A 75 4.53 -12.51 14.51
N VAL A 76 5.21 -11.44 14.13
CA VAL A 76 4.68 -10.32 13.36
C VAL A 76 5.77 -9.82 12.41
N VAL A 77 5.40 -9.37 11.22
CA VAL A 77 6.32 -8.58 10.38
C VAL A 77 6.11 -7.11 10.70
N ASN A 78 7.17 -6.43 11.13
CA ASN A 78 7.16 -4.98 11.22
C ASN A 78 7.28 -4.41 9.82
N VAL A 79 6.24 -3.73 9.34
CA VAL A 79 6.22 -3.12 8.01
C VAL A 79 6.24 -1.60 8.17
N PRO A 80 7.38 -0.93 7.90
CA PRO A 80 7.42 0.53 7.88
C PRO A 80 6.49 1.10 6.81
N LEU A 81 5.86 2.25 7.08
CA LEU A 81 5.03 2.97 6.10
C LEU A 81 5.68 3.10 4.71
N PRO A 82 6.96 3.52 4.56
CA PRO A 82 7.57 3.60 3.24
C PRO A 82 7.69 2.24 2.54
N ALA A 83 7.90 1.14 3.27
CA ALA A 83 7.95 -0.19 2.68
C ALA A 83 6.58 -0.59 2.09
N LEU A 84 5.49 -0.29 2.80
CA LEU A 84 4.13 -0.53 2.33
C LEU A 84 3.81 0.30 1.06
N LEU A 85 4.01 1.62 1.13
CA LEU A 85 3.65 2.53 0.03
C LEU A 85 4.51 2.29 -1.22
N ASN A 86 5.80 2.05 -1.06
CA ASN A 86 6.70 1.79 -2.18
C ASN A 86 6.45 0.43 -2.82
N ALA A 87 6.12 -0.60 -2.02
CA ALA A 87 5.76 -1.91 -2.58
C ALA A 87 4.46 -1.83 -3.42
N LEU A 88 3.46 -1.08 -2.94
CA LEU A 88 2.21 -0.87 -3.65
C LEU A 88 2.41 -0.11 -4.96
N THR A 89 3.09 1.03 -4.92
CA THR A 89 3.33 1.87 -6.11
C THR A 89 4.35 1.25 -7.07
N GLY A 90 5.36 0.56 -6.55
CA GLY A 90 6.35 -0.18 -7.34
C GLY A 90 5.75 -1.35 -8.13
N ALA A 91 4.61 -1.89 -7.70
CA ALA A 91 3.85 -2.90 -8.45
C ALA A 91 3.05 -2.32 -9.63
N GLY A 92 3.12 -1.00 -9.87
CA GLY A 92 2.37 -0.33 -10.94
C GLY A 92 0.92 0.02 -10.59
N LEU A 93 0.53 -0.10 -9.31
CA LEU A 93 -0.75 0.38 -8.82
C LEU A 93 -0.66 1.89 -8.52
N ILE A 94 -1.74 2.62 -8.79
CA ILE A 94 -1.88 4.04 -8.45
C ILE A 94 -2.58 4.15 -7.10
N LEU A 95 -1.93 4.73 -6.09
CA LEU A 95 -2.58 5.07 -4.83
C LEU A 95 -3.69 6.10 -5.09
N HIS A 96 -4.92 5.76 -4.70
CA HIS A 96 -6.10 6.55 -4.99
C HIS A 96 -6.63 7.28 -3.76
N GLU A 97 -6.71 6.58 -2.64
CA GLU A 97 -7.32 7.10 -1.41
C GLU A 97 -6.69 6.44 -0.18
N THR A 98 -6.65 7.17 0.92
CA THR A 98 -6.19 6.72 2.23
C THR A 98 -7.23 7.06 3.28
N ALA A 99 -7.39 6.19 4.28
CA ALA A 99 -8.27 6.41 5.43
C ALA A 99 -7.61 5.85 6.70
N GLU A 100 -7.96 6.43 7.85
CA GLU A 100 -7.61 5.93 9.19
C GLU A 100 -8.92 5.59 9.93
N ASP A 101 -8.84 4.79 10.99
CA ASP A 101 -10.01 4.55 11.85
C ASP A 101 -10.44 5.82 12.59
N ASP A 102 -11.75 5.97 12.80
CA ASP A 102 -12.40 7.08 13.49
C ASP A 102 -12.64 6.80 14.98
N GLY A 103 -11.75 6.00 15.59
CA GLY A 103 -11.81 5.67 17.01
C GLY A 103 -11.52 6.86 17.93
N GLU A 104 -11.85 6.69 19.21
CA GLU A 104 -11.63 7.72 20.26
C GLU A 104 -10.18 7.81 20.75
N GLU A 105 -9.32 6.89 20.31
CA GLU A 105 -7.92 6.85 20.70
C GLU A 105 -7.11 7.97 20.02
N PRO A 106 -6.15 8.62 20.72
CA PRO A 106 -5.37 9.73 20.15
C PRO A 106 -4.52 9.37 18.91
N ILE A 107 -4.26 8.08 18.70
CA ILE A 107 -3.42 7.58 17.61
C ILE A 107 -4.17 6.44 16.91
N PRO A 108 -4.39 6.54 15.59
CA PRO A 108 -5.12 5.54 14.83
C PRO A 108 -4.43 4.18 14.89
N THR A 109 -5.24 3.14 14.84
CA THR A 109 -4.81 1.74 14.95
C THR A 109 -4.87 1.00 13.62
N LEU A 110 -5.58 1.55 12.64
CA LEU A 110 -5.77 0.99 11.30
C LEU A 110 -5.42 2.01 10.22
N LEU A 111 -4.91 1.50 9.11
CA LEU A 111 -4.72 2.23 7.86
C LEU A 111 -5.48 1.50 6.75
N GLY A 112 -6.35 2.24 6.07
CA GLY A 112 -7.01 1.85 4.83
C GLY A 112 -6.36 2.51 3.62
N LEU A 113 -6.07 1.74 2.57
CA LEU A 113 -5.58 2.25 1.29
C LEU A 113 -6.44 1.69 0.15
N THR A 114 -6.83 2.54 -0.79
CA THR A 114 -7.36 2.12 -2.09
C THR A 114 -6.33 2.40 -3.17
N ALA A 115 -6.08 1.42 -4.03
CA ALA A 115 -5.22 1.58 -5.18
C ALA A 115 -5.88 1.04 -6.46
N ILE A 116 -5.50 1.59 -7.61
CA ILE A 116 -6.11 1.29 -8.90
C ILE A 116 -5.06 0.72 -9.84
N ARG A 117 -5.38 -0.38 -10.53
CA ARG A 117 -4.60 -0.79 -11.72
C ARG A 117 -4.89 0.20 -12.84
N PRO A 118 -3.90 0.91 -13.39
CA PRO A 118 -4.15 1.87 -14.46
C PRO A 118 -4.81 1.21 -15.66
N ARG A 119 -5.66 1.97 -16.36
CA ARG A 119 -6.06 1.59 -17.72
C ARG A 119 -4.84 1.79 -18.60
N GLN A 120 -4.50 0.81 -19.43
CA GLN A 120 -3.60 1.10 -20.55
C GLN A 120 -4.27 2.21 -21.34
N GLN A 121 -3.57 3.32 -21.52
CA GLN A 121 -3.96 4.28 -22.53
C GLN A 121 -3.93 3.49 -23.84
N LEU A 122 -5.09 3.28 -24.48
CA LEU A 122 -5.04 2.87 -25.87
C LEU A 122 -4.33 4.03 -26.56
N ASP A 123 -3.08 3.82 -26.97
CA ASP A 123 -2.40 4.74 -27.84
C ASP A 123 -3.34 5.00 -29.00
N ASP A 124 -3.75 6.27 -29.10
CA ASP A 124 -4.66 6.81 -30.08
C ASP A 124 -4.19 6.35 -31.46
N LEU A 125 -4.93 5.40 -32.03
CA LEU A 125 -4.65 4.83 -33.33
C LEU A 125 -4.58 5.99 -34.31
N SER A 126 -3.41 6.13 -34.89
CA SER A 126 -3.08 7.03 -35.98
C SER A 126 -4.21 7.09 -36.99
N THR A 127 -4.98 8.18 -36.99
CA THR A 127 -5.69 8.60 -38.20
C THR A 127 -4.66 9.36 -39.04
N PRO A 128 -4.24 8.87 -40.22
CA PRO A 128 -3.52 9.71 -41.16
C PRO A 128 -4.46 10.85 -41.53
N HIS A 129 -3.99 12.09 -41.39
CA HIS A 129 -4.69 13.25 -41.94
C HIS A 129 -4.68 13.12 -43.47
N GLU A 130 -5.77 12.62 -44.03
CA GLU A 130 -5.99 12.61 -45.48
C GLU A 130 -6.06 14.07 -45.94
N GLN A 131 -5.02 14.54 -46.64
CA GLN A 131 -5.01 15.86 -47.26
C GLN A 131 -5.99 15.86 -48.44
N PRO A 132 -6.88 16.85 -48.56
CA PRO A 132 -7.81 16.91 -49.69
C PRO A 132 -7.06 17.24 -50.99
N PRO A 133 -7.58 16.82 -52.16
CA PRO A 133 -6.90 16.99 -53.44
C PRO A 133 -6.76 18.47 -53.80
N THR A 134 -5.54 18.84 -54.21
CA THR A 134 -5.23 20.15 -54.79
C THR A 134 -5.90 20.27 -56.15
N SER A 135 -6.99 21.04 -56.23
CA SER A 135 -7.56 21.44 -57.51
C SER A 135 -6.59 22.33 -58.28
N ALA A 136 -6.00 21.79 -59.34
CA ALA A 136 -5.35 22.56 -60.37
C ALA A 136 -6.40 23.42 -61.09
N MET A 137 -6.30 24.74 -60.97
CA MET A 137 -6.96 25.67 -61.88
C MET A 137 -5.97 26.08 -62.96
N THR A 138 -6.12 25.43 -64.12
CA THR A 138 -5.76 25.99 -65.43
C THR A 138 -6.76 27.08 -65.80
N SER A 139 -6.29 28.33 -65.96
CA SER A 139 -6.51 29.22 -67.12
C SER A 139 -5.94 30.61 -66.81
#